data_AF-A0AAP6DBB9-F1
#
_entry.id   AF-A0AAP6DBB9-F1
#
_cell.length_a   1.000
_cell.length_b   1.000
_cell.length_c   1.000
_cell.angle_alpha   90.00
_cell.angle_beta   90.00
_cell.angle_gamma   90.00
#
_symmetry.space_group_name_H-M   'P 1'
#
loop_
_entity.id
_entity.type
_entity.pdbx_description
1 polymer ?
#
loop_
_entity_poly.entity_id
_entity_poly.type
_entity_poly.pdbx_seq_one_letter_code
_entity_poly.pdbx_strand_id
1 'polypeptide(L)'
;AQAAAVFGSEPLGIFSAVLTLAILVLSEIVPKTIGATYWRQLAPAAAVSLRWMVWALTPFVWFSEQITKRLARNHEAPKMRDELSAMAILARESGEFAEGESKILSNLLGIQDVPVTQVMTPRPVVFRVDATMTINEFLDKHKHTPFSRPLVYSEQKDNIIGFVHRLELFKMQQSGSGQKQLGAVMRPIQVVLNNTALP
;
A
#
# COMPACT_ATOMS: atom_id res chain seq x y z
N ALA A 1 -38.82 25.00 27.59
CA ALA A 1 -39.32 25.84 28.71
C ALA A 1 -40.67 26.48 28.42
N GLN A 2 -40.91 27.10 27.25
CA GLN A 2 -42.19 27.79 26.96
C GLN A 2 -43.39 26.87 26.65
N ALA A 3 -43.20 25.67 26.08
CA ALA A 3 -44.31 24.73 25.82
C ALA A 3 -44.92 24.14 27.11
N ALA A 4 -44.11 23.94 28.14
CA ALA A 4 -44.56 23.45 29.45
C ALA A 4 -45.41 24.48 30.21
N ALA A 5 -45.24 25.77 29.91
CA ALA A 5 -46.01 26.86 30.52
C ALA A 5 -47.42 27.01 29.93
N VAL A 6 -47.70 26.42 28.76
CA VAL A 6 -48.98 26.60 28.04
C VAL A 6 -49.83 25.32 28.03
N PHE A 7 -49.24 24.12 28.07
CA PHE A 7 -49.98 22.87 27.81
C PHE A 7 -49.97 21.79 28.92
N GLY A 8 -49.34 22.02 30.07
CA GLY A 8 -49.25 21.00 31.13
C GLY A 8 -48.27 19.86 30.80
N SER A 9 -47.96 19.02 31.78
CA SER A 9 -46.84 18.05 31.73
C SER A 9 -47.10 16.79 30.90
N GLU A 10 -48.33 16.49 30.48
CA GLU A 10 -48.68 15.30 29.67
C GLU A 10 -48.41 15.44 28.16
N PRO A 11 -48.75 16.55 27.47
CA PRO A 11 -48.49 16.69 26.03
C PRO A 11 -47.04 17.04 25.65
N LEU A 12 -46.15 17.25 26.63
CA LEU A 12 -44.76 17.64 26.38
C LEU A 12 -43.97 16.59 25.59
N GLY A 13 -44.18 15.29 25.88
CA GLY A 13 -43.49 14.20 25.20
C GLY A 13 -43.89 14.07 23.73
N ILE A 14 -45.18 14.22 23.44
CA ILE A 14 -45.72 14.18 22.07
C ILE A 14 -45.21 15.39 21.29
N PHE A 15 -45.24 16.58 21.89
CA PHE A 15 -44.71 17.79 21.28
C PHE A 15 -43.22 17.65 20.94
N SER A 16 -42.41 17.15 21.88
CA SER A 16 -41.00 16.90 21.63
C SER A 16 -40.75 15.88 20.52
N ALA A 17 -41.49 14.76 20.50
CA ALA A 17 -41.35 13.75 19.45
C ALA A 17 -41.70 14.31 18.05
N VAL A 18 -42.80 15.07 17.95
CA VAL A 18 -43.21 15.73 16.70
C VAL A 18 -42.19 16.78 16.28
N LEU A 19 -41.69 17.58 17.22
CA LEU A 19 -40.68 18.59 16.95
C LEU A 19 -39.36 17.95 16.47
N THR A 20 -38.92 16.87 17.11
CA THR A 20 -37.71 16.14 16.67
C THR A 20 -37.91 15.54 15.28
N LEU A 21 -39.06 14.94 15.00
CA LEU A 21 -39.37 14.42 13.66
C LEU A 21 -39.41 15.54 12.62
N ALA A 22 -40.02 16.68 12.95
CA ALA A 22 -40.09 17.83 12.07
C ALA A 22 -38.69 18.40 11.77
N ILE A 23 -37.82 18.49 12.78
CA ILE A 23 -36.42 18.91 12.59
C ILE A 23 -35.69 17.93 11.66
N LEU A 24 -35.83 16.63 11.86
CA LEU A 24 -35.20 15.62 10.98
C LEU A 24 -35.71 15.75 9.53
N VAL A 25 -37.02 15.83 9.33
CA VAL A 25 -37.59 15.90 7.97
C VAL A 25 -37.19 17.20 7.28
N LEU A 26 -37.39 18.35 7.95
CA LEU A 26 -37.23 19.66 7.33
C LEU A 26 -35.77 20.12 7.28
N SER A 27 -34.94 19.76 8.25
CA SER A 27 -33.54 20.20 8.33
C SER A 27 -32.57 19.20 7.71
N GLU A 28 -32.94 17.92 7.64
CA GLU A 28 -32.01 16.88 7.21
C GLU A 28 -32.48 16.19 5.91
N ILE A 29 -33.66 15.58 5.92
CA ILE A 29 -34.11 14.77 4.77
C ILE A 29 -34.38 15.65 3.56
N VAL A 30 -35.26 16.65 3.68
CA VAL A 30 -35.68 17.51 2.57
C VAL A 30 -34.50 18.27 1.95
N PRO A 31 -33.63 18.96 2.71
CA PRO A 31 -32.51 19.70 2.13
C PRO A 31 -31.49 18.78 1.45
N LYS A 32 -31.21 17.59 2.02
CA LYS A 32 -30.30 16.61 1.41
C LYS A 32 -30.84 16.07 0.10
N THR A 33 -32.14 15.75 0.03
CA THR A 33 -32.77 15.28 -1.22
C THR A 33 -32.72 16.36 -2.30
N ILE A 34 -33.06 17.61 -1.97
CA ILE A 34 -33.00 18.73 -2.92
C ILE A 34 -31.56 18.95 -3.40
N GLY A 35 -30.59 18.93 -2.49
CA GLY A 35 -29.17 19.07 -2.83
C GLY A 35 -28.67 17.98 -3.78
N ALA A 36 -29.07 16.72 -3.57
CA ALA A 36 -28.69 15.60 -4.42
C ALA A 36 -29.37 15.64 -5.80
N THR A 37 -30.66 16.00 -5.86
CA THR A 37 -31.43 15.99 -7.11
C THR A 37 -31.16 17.23 -7.98
N TYR A 38 -31.02 18.41 -7.37
CA TYR A 38 -30.92 19.71 -8.08
C TYR A 38 -29.51 20.33 -8.03
N TRP A 39 -28.48 19.54 -7.76
CA TRP A 39 -27.09 20.02 -7.57
C TRP A 39 -26.61 20.97 -8.69
N ARG A 40 -26.99 20.73 -9.95
CA ARG A 40 -26.57 21.55 -11.10
C ARG A 40 -27.06 23.00 -11.02
N GLN A 41 -28.26 23.22 -10.49
CA GLN A 41 -28.87 24.55 -10.39
C GLN A 41 -28.44 25.27 -9.11
N LEU A 42 -28.21 24.52 -8.02
CA LEU A 42 -27.76 25.08 -6.74
C LEU A 42 -26.25 25.36 -6.71
N ALA A 43 -25.45 24.63 -7.50
CA ALA A 43 -23.98 24.73 -7.48
C ALA A 43 -23.43 26.16 -7.67
N PRO A 44 -23.93 27.00 -8.60
CA PRO A 44 -23.40 28.36 -8.77
C PRO A 44 -23.65 29.25 -7.54
N ALA A 45 -24.85 29.19 -6.96
CA ALA A 45 -25.20 29.96 -5.77
C ALA A 45 -24.41 29.46 -4.55
N ALA A 46 -24.35 28.13 -4.37
CA ALA A 46 -23.59 27.50 -3.30
C ALA A 46 -22.10 27.85 -3.39
N ALA A 47 -21.50 27.88 -4.58
CA ALA A 47 -20.10 28.26 -4.77
C ALA A 47 -19.82 29.71 -4.33
N VAL A 48 -20.73 30.65 -4.62
CA VAL A 48 -20.59 32.05 -4.19
C VAL A 48 -20.70 32.15 -2.66
N SER A 49 -21.70 31.50 -2.05
CA SER A 49 -21.84 31.45 -0.59
C SER A 49 -20.62 30.80 0.08
N LEU A 50 -20.10 29.72 -0.49
CA LEU A 50 -18.92 29.03 0.01
C LEU A 50 -17.68 29.91 -0.07
N ARG A 51 -17.52 30.72 -1.13
CA ARG A 51 -16.41 31.66 -1.25
C ARG A 51 -16.39 32.71 -0.12
N TRP A 52 -17.55 33.27 0.22
CA TRP A 52 -17.66 34.20 1.35
C TRP A 52 -17.40 33.52 2.69
N MET A 53 -17.94 32.31 2.87
CA MET A 53 -17.69 31.50 4.07
C MET A 53 -16.20 31.18 4.24
N VAL A 54 -15.52 30.76 3.16
CA VAL A 54 -14.08 30.51 3.15
C VAL A 54 -13.34 31.79 3.54
N TRP A 55 -13.63 32.93 2.89
CA TRP A 55 -12.97 34.19 3.22
C TRP A 55 -13.12 34.58 4.70
N ALA A 56 -14.32 34.40 5.28
CA ALA A 56 -14.57 34.67 6.69
C ALA A 56 -13.84 33.69 7.63
N LEU A 57 -13.68 32.43 7.23
CA LEU A 57 -13.01 31.39 8.01
C LEU A 57 -11.48 31.38 7.82
N THR A 58 -10.95 31.93 6.72
CA THR A 58 -9.51 32.04 6.45
C THR A 58 -8.69 32.58 7.62
N PRO A 59 -9.07 33.70 8.30
CA PRO A 59 -8.29 34.18 9.46
C PRO A 59 -8.26 33.18 10.62
N PHE A 60 -9.34 32.42 10.82
CA PHE A 60 -9.40 31.38 11.85
C PHE A 60 -8.52 30.18 11.49
N VAL A 61 -8.56 29.74 10.23
CA VAL A 61 -7.68 28.68 9.72
C VAL A 61 -6.22 29.09 9.86
N TRP A 62 -5.87 30.32 9.46
CA TRP A 62 -4.50 30.84 9.60
C TRP A 62 -4.04 30.82 11.05
N PHE A 63 -4.89 31.26 11.99
CA PHE A 63 -4.56 31.24 13.42
C PHE A 63 -4.35 29.82 13.96
N SER A 64 -5.23 28.88 13.58
CA SER A 64 -5.11 27.46 13.93
C SER A 64 -3.81 26.84 13.38
N GLU A 65 -3.44 27.21 12.15
CA GLU A 65 -2.22 26.73 11.51
C GLU A 65 -0.96 27.26 12.21
N GLN A 66 -0.96 28.51 12.70
CA GLN A 66 0.15 29.06 13.49
C GLN A 66 0.33 28.33 14.83
N ILE A 67 -0.76 28.02 15.51
CA ILE A 67 -0.73 27.23 16.75
C ILE A 67 -0.17 25.84 16.45
N THR A 68 -0.73 25.17 15.45
CA THR A 68 -0.33 23.81 15.04
C THR A 68 1.15 23.77 14.63
N LYS A 69 1.64 24.71 13.82
CA LYS A 69 3.06 24.78 13.41
C LYS A 69 4.01 24.99 14.58
N ARG A 70 3.62 25.76 15.60
CA ARG A 70 4.43 25.95 16.80
C ARG A 70 4.48 24.71 17.68
N LEU A 71 3.41 23.93 17.71
CA LEU A 71 3.30 22.70 18.49
C LEU A 71 3.92 21.48 17.77
N ALA A 72 3.75 21.41 16.45
CA ALA A 72 4.16 20.31 15.59
C ALA A 72 5.61 20.39 15.12
N ARG A 73 6.46 21.24 15.72
CA ARG A 73 7.87 21.42 15.35
C ARG A 73 8.73 20.13 15.44
N ASN A 74 8.14 19.01 15.90
CA ASN A 74 8.72 17.67 15.98
C ASN A 74 7.96 16.58 15.19
N HIS A 75 6.92 16.92 14.41
CA HIS A 75 6.18 15.95 13.60
C HIS A 75 6.37 16.27 12.12
N GLU A 76 7.03 15.37 11.39
CA GLU A 76 7.04 15.40 9.93
C GLU A 76 5.60 15.43 9.42
N ALA A 77 5.31 16.22 8.39
CA ALA A 77 4.00 16.21 7.74
C ALA A 77 3.64 14.77 7.34
N PRO A 78 2.36 14.35 7.50
CA PRO A 78 1.95 13.01 7.09
C PRO A 78 2.34 12.82 5.64
N LYS A 79 3.11 11.77 5.36
CA LYS A 79 3.56 11.52 3.99
C LYS A 79 2.31 11.11 3.21
N MET A 80 2.21 11.47 1.93
CA MET A 80 1.11 11.05 1.04
C MET A 80 0.79 9.54 1.14
N ARG A 81 1.79 8.72 1.49
CA ARG A 81 1.67 7.28 1.73
C ARG A 81 0.79 6.96 2.95
N ASP A 82 0.93 7.71 4.04
CA ASP A 82 0.13 7.54 5.25
C ASP A 82 -1.34 7.87 4.96
N GLU A 83 -1.60 8.94 4.22
CA GLU A 83 -2.96 9.30 3.77
C GLU A 83 -3.56 8.24 2.85
N LEU A 84 -2.80 7.74 1.86
CA LEU A 84 -3.25 6.66 0.98
C LEU A 84 -3.52 5.37 1.75
N SER A 85 -2.69 5.04 2.74
CA SER A 85 -2.90 3.87 3.59
C SER A 85 -4.17 4.00 4.43
N ALA A 86 -4.45 5.19 4.98
CA ALA A 86 -5.66 5.48 5.72
C ALA A 86 -6.91 5.39 4.83
N MET A 87 -6.84 5.92 3.60
CA MET A 87 -7.92 5.78 2.61
C MET A 87 -8.19 4.31 2.25
N ALA A 88 -7.14 3.50 2.09
CA ALA A 88 -7.27 2.07 1.83
C ALA A 88 -7.94 1.32 2.99
N ILE A 89 -7.68 1.73 4.23
CA ILE A 89 -8.32 1.16 5.43
C ILE A 89 -9.80 1.58 5.49
N LEU A 90 -10.11 2.85 5.24
CA LEU A 90 -11.49 3.35 5.21
C LEU A 90 -12.33 2.68 4.13
N ALA A 91 -11.76 2.46 2.93
CA ALA A 91 -12.43 1.79 1.83
C ALA A 91 -12.64 0.27 2.07
N ARG A 92 -11.82 -0.34 2.93
CA ARG A 92 -12.05 -1.68 3.45
C ARG A 92 -13.21 -1.68 4.45
N GLU A 93 -13.27 -0.73 5.38
CA GLU A 93 -14.36 -0.61 6.35
C GLU A 93 -15.71 -0.30 5.71
N SER A 94 -15.73 0.45 4.61
CA SER A 94 -16.94 0.70 3.82
C SER A 94 -17.40 -0.52 3.00
N GLY A 95 -16.60 -1.59 2.96
CA GLY A 95 -16.89 -2.81 2.20
C GLY A 95 -16.69 -2.69 0.69
N GLU A 96 -16.07 -1.62 0.21
CA GLU A 96 -15.79 -1.42 -1.22
C GLU A 96 -14.62 -2.29 -1.72
N PHE A 97 -13.70 -2.68 -0.82
CA PHE A 97 -12.60 -3.60 -1.14
C PHE A 97 -12.77 -4.97 -0.48
N ALA A 98 -12.42 -6.02 -1.22
CA ALA A 98 -12.24 -7.34 -0.63
C ALA A 98 -10.98 -7.36 0.28
N GLU A 99 -10.98 -8.18 1.33
CA GLU A 99 -9.90 -8.21 2.34
C GLU A 99 -8.51 -8.47 1.73
N GLY A 100 -8.45 -9.23 0.64
CA GLY A 100 -7.22 -9.47 -0.12
C GLY A 100 -6.67 -8.24 -0.85
N GLU A 101 -7.54 -7.37 -1.38
CA GLU A 101 -7.14 -6.19 -2.15
C GLU A 101 -6.51 -5.12 -1.25
N SER A 102 -7.10 -4.90 -0.08
CA SER A 102 -6.56 -3.98 0.93
C SER A 102 -5.15 -4.41 1.40
N LYS A 103 -4.94 -5.71 1.61
CA LYS A 103 -3.64 -6.26 2.00
C LYS A 103 -2.58 -6.15 0.91
N ILE A 104 -2.97 -6.32 -0.36
CA ILE A 104 -2.07 -6.13 -1.50
C ILE A 104 -1.66 -4.66 -1.57
N LEU A 105 -2.62 -3.75 -1.48
CA LEU A 105 -2.38 -2.30 -1.54
C LEU A 105 -1.46 -1.83 -0.41
N SER A 106 -1.67 -2.28 0.82
CA SER A 106 -0.80 -1.94 1.95
C SER A 106 0.63 -2.44 1.75
N ASN A 107 0.80 -3.66 1.22
CA ASN A 107 2.13 -4.22 0.96
C ASN A 107 2.85 -3.48 -0.17
N LEU A 108 2.14 -3.09 -1.23
CA LEU A 108 2.69 -2.28 -2.33
C LEU A 108 3.14 -0.90 -1.83
N LEU A 109 2.32 -0.25 -1.00
CA LEU A 109 2.67 1.05 -0.44
C LEU A 109 3.86 0.97 0.53
N GLY A 110 4.13 -0.16 1.16
CA GLY A 110 5.22 -0.35 2.13
C GLY A 110 6.50 -0.98 1.58
N ILE A 111 6.51 -1.46 0.33
CA ILE A 111 7.63 -2.28 -0.20
C ILE A 111 8.98 -1.55 -0.17
N GLN A 112 8.98 -0.24 -0.42
CA GLN A 112 10.20 0.58 -0.47
C GLN A 112 10.87 0.79 0.89
N ASP A 113 10.19 0.46 1.99
CA ASP A 113 10.77 0.54 3.33
C ASP A 113 11.22 -0.84 3.83
N VAL A 114 10.96 -1.91 3.07
CA VAL A 114 11.35 -3.27 3.41
C VAL A 114 12.82 -3.48 3.02
N PRO A 115 13.71 -3.83 3.97
CA PRO A 115 15.10 -4.13 3.64
C PRO A 115 15.19 -5.48 2.92
N VAL A 116 16.15 -5.62 2.00
CA VAL A 116 16.41 -6.87 1.25
C VAL A 116 16.58 -8.08 2.18
N THR A 117 17.12 -7.88 3.38
CA THR A 117 17.29 -8.94 4.39
C THR A 117 16.01 -9.63 4.83
N GLN A 118 14.85 -8.98 4.74
CA GLN A 118 13.57 -9.58 5.10
C GLN A 118 13.00 -10.50 4.02
N VAL A 119 13.45 -10.35 2.76
CA VAL A 119 12.89 -11.08 1.60
C VAL A 119 13.91 -12.05 0.98
N MET A 120 15.20 -11.86 1.21
CA MET A 120 16.26 -12.72 0.66
C MET A 120 16.16 -14.16 1.16
N THR A 121 16.65 -15.11 0.34
CA THR A 121 16.86 -16.49 0.79
C THR A 121 18.09 -16.56 1.72
N PRO A 122 17.97 -17.07 2.95
CA PRO A 122 19.09 -17.12 3.89
C PRO A 122 20.26 -17.96 3.36
N ARG A 123 21.49 -17.50 3.61
CA ARG A 123 22.74 -18.12 3.14
C ARG A 123 22.83 -19.65 3.34
N PRO A 124 22.41 -20.24 4.47
CA PRO A 124 22.55 -21.68 4.70
C PRO A 124 21.75 -22.56 3.74
N VAL A 125 20.63 -22.04 3.20
CA VAL A 125 19.70 -22.81 2.36
C VAL A 125 19.81 -22.48 0.87
N VAL A 126 20.80 -21.68 0.48
CA VAL A 126 21.02 -21.30 -0.93
C VAL A 126 21.55 -22.49 -1.73
N PHE A 127 20.87 -22.79 -2.83
CA PHE A 127 21.29 -23.81 -3.79
C PHE A 127 22.48 -23.31 -4.62
N ARG A 128 23.60 -24.03 -4.50
CA ARG A 128 24.89 -23.67 -5.09
C ARG A 128 25.60 -24.90 -5.64
N VAL A 129 26.33 -24.72 -6.73
CA VAL A 129 27.04 -25.77 -7.46
C VAL A 129 28.47 -25.36 -7.78
N ASP A 130 29.33 -26.35 -7.95
CA ASP A 130 30.76 -26.13 -8.19
C ASP A 130 31.02 -25.62 -9.61
N ALA A 131 31.90 -24.63 -9.76
CA ALA A 131 32.31 -24.10 -11.06
C ALA A 131 32.95 -25.16 -11.98
N THR A 132 33.62 -26.16 -11.40
CA THR A 132 34.32 -27.21 -12.13
C THR A 132 33.41 -28.32 -12.65
N MET A 133 32.17 -28.41 -12.13
CA MET A 133 31.18 -29.38 -12.58
C MET A 133 30.84 -29.17 -14.06
N THR A 134 30.67 -30.26 -14.80
CA THR A 134 30.25 -30.18 -16.21
C THR A 134 28.73 -30.01 -16.33
N ILE A 135 28.29 -29.51 -17.49
CA ILE A 135 26.85 -29.38 -17.79
C ILE A 135 26.13 -30.72 -17.68
N ASN A 136 26.72 -31.80 -18.21
CA ASN A 136 26.13 -33.14 -18.14
C ASN A 136 25.97 -33.62 -16.69
N GLU A 137 27.04 -33.54 -15.89
CA GLU A 137 26.99 -33.93 -14.48
C GLU A 137 25.95 -33.13 -13.69
N PHE A 138 25.84 -31.83 -13.95
CA PHE A 138 24.84 -30.98 -13.32
C PHE A 138 23.42 -31.43 -13.68
N LEU A 139 23.13 -31.65 -14.96
CA LEU A 139 21.79 -32.02 -15.43
C LEU A 139 21.38 -33.42 -14.99
N ASP A 140 22.33 -34.35 -14.88
CA ASP A 140 22.08 -35.70 -14.37
C ASP A 140 21.89 -35.70 -12.85
N LYS A 141 22.81 -35.08 -12.10
CA LYS A 141 22.78 -35.06 -10.62
C LYS A 141 21.65 -34.21 -10.06
N HIS A 142 21.25 -33.15 -10.76
CA HIS A 142 20.23 -32.19 -10.32
C HIS A 142 18.99 -32.15 -11.22
N LYS A 143 18.63 -33.28 -11.84
CA LYS A 143 17.48 -33.38 -12.76
C LYS A 143 16.15 -32.89 -12.17
N HIS A 144 15.93 -33.13 -10.88
CA HIS A 144 14.68 -32.82 -10.17
C HIS A 144 14.73 -31.50 -9.37
N THR A 145 15.79 -30.69 -9.52
CA THR A 145 15.86 -29.41 -8.82
C THR A 145 14.80 -28.43 -9.34
N PRO A 146 14.01 -27.78 -8.47
CA PRO A 146 13.04 -26.77 -8.89
C PRO A 146 13.71 -25.43 -9.26
N PHE A 147 15.02 -25.26 -8.97
CA PHE A 147 15.70 -23.99 -9.11
C PHE A 147 16.13 -23.70 -10.56
N SER A 148 15.63 -22.59 -11.11
CA SER A 148 15.97 -22.13 -12.47
C SER A 148 17.34 -21.45 -12.58
N ARG A 149 17.85 -20.90 -11.47
CA ARG A 149 19.10 -20.12 -11.40
C ARG A 149 20.01 -20.59 -10.26
N PRO A 150 20.67 -21.76 -10.39
CA PRO A 150 21.69 -22.18 -9.44
C PRO A 150 22.84 -21.20 -9.37
N LEU A 151 23.34 -20.93 -8.16
CA LEU A 151 24.56 -20.15 -7.97
C LEU A 151 25.80 -21.02 -8.22
N VAL A 152 26.86 -20.43 -8.76
CA VAL A 152 28.13 -21.09 -9.02
C VAL A 152 29.17 -20.57 -8.03
N TYR A 153 29.88 -21.48 -7.36
CA TYR A 153 30.97 -21.14 -6.44
C TYR A 153 32.31 -21.68 -6.94
N SER A 154 33.41 -21.05 -6.51
CA SER A 154 34.78 -21.53 -6.78
C SER A 154 35.53 -21.78 -5.47
N GLU A 155 36.19 -22.93 -5.36
CA GLU A 155 37.00 -23.40 -4.22
C GLU A 155 36.20 -23.57 -2.92
N GLN A 156 35.64 -22.47 -2.40
CA GLN A 156 34.83 -22.44 -1.18
C GLN A 156 33.36 -22.23 -1.54
N LYS A 157 32.47 -22.97 -0.86
CA LYS A 157 31.01 -22.86 -1.03
C LYS A 157 30.47 -21.44 -0.86
N ASP A 158 31.19 -20.61 -0.14
CA ASP A 158 30.82 -19.23 0.20
C ASP A 158 31.33 -18.21 -0.82
N ASN A 159 32.27 -18.59 -1.69
CA ASN A 159 32.82 -17.76 -2.75
C ASN A 159 31.98 -17.90 -4.03
N ILE A 160 30.87 -17.16 -4.08
CA ILE A 160 29.94 -17.17 -5.22
C ILE A 160 30.49 -16.26 -6.33
N ILE A 161 30.76 -16.83 -7.49
CA ILE A 161 31.34 -16.14 -8.64
C ILE A 161 30.29 -15.74 -9.69
N GLY A 162 29.10 -16.37 -9.65
CA GLY A 162 28.04 -16.09 -10.61
C GLY A 162 26.85 -17.03 -10.47
N PHE A 163 26.05 -17.11 -11.52
CA PHE A 163 24.92 -18.05 -11.61
C PHE A 163 24.78 -18.59 -13.03
N VAL A 164 24.07 -19.71 -13.16
CA VAL A 164 23.77 -20.34 -14.46
C VAL A 164 22.27 -20.48 -14.66
N HIS A 165 21.79 -20.41 -15.91
CA HIS A 165 20.40 -20.70 -16.23
C HIS A 165 20.22 -22.16 -16.62
N ARG A 166 19.41 -22.90 -15.87
CA ARG A 166 19.17 -24.33 -16.15
C ARG A 166 18.71 -24.59 -17.58
N LEU A 167 17.84 -23.73 -18.12
CA LEU A 167 17.36 -23.82 -19.51
C LEU A 167 18.49 -23.66 -20.54
N GLU A 168 19.44 -22.76 -20.26
CA GLU A 168 20.61 -22.52 -21.12
C GLU A 168 21.55 -23.72 -21.10
N LEU A 169 21.74 -24.35 -19.94
CA LEU A 169 22.52 -25.58 -19.80
C LEU A 169 21.91 -26.72 -20.64
N PHE A 170 20.59 -26.92 -20.60
CA PHE A 170 19.92 -27.91 -21.47
C PHE A 170 20.13 -27.62 -22.96
N LYS A 171 20.02 -26.35 -23.37
CA LYS A 171 20.27 -25.96 -24.77
C LYS A 171 21.70 -26.26 -25.19
N MET A 172 22.68 -25.94 -24.33
CA MET A 172 24.09 -26.20 -24.60
C MET A 172 24.42 -27.70 -24.62
N GLN A 173 23.78 -28.51 -23.78
CA GLN A 173 23.89 -29.97 -23.84
C GLN A 173 23.43 -30.50 -25.21
N GLN A 174 22.26 -30.05 -25.69
CA GLN A 174 21.73 -30.46 -27.00
C GLN A 174 22.61 -30.00 -28.17
N SER A 175 23.27 -28.85 -28.04
CA SER A 175 24.24 -28.34 -29.02
C SER A 175 25.62 -29.01 -28.93
N GLY A 176 25.77 -30.11 -28.18
CA GLY A 176 27.02 -30.86 -28.06
C GLY A 176 28.06 -30.24 -27.12
N SER A 177 27.73 -29.17 -26.39
CA SER A 177 28.63 -28.49 -25.44
C SER A 177 28.52 -29.01 -24.00
N GLY A 178 27.96 -30.20 -23.78
CA GLY A 178 27.68 -30.77 -22.45
C GLY A 178 28.90 -31.02 -21.55
N GLN A 179 30.11 -31.04 -22.13
CA GLN A 179 31.37 -31.22 -21.39
C GLN A 179 31.97 -29.90 -20.88
N LYS A 180 31.39 -28.74 -21.24
CA LYS A 180 31.87 -27.47 -20.71
C LYS A 180 31.59 -27.38 -19.20
N GLN A 181 32.51 -26.75 -18.49
CA GLN A 181 32.38 -26.46 -17.07
C GLN A 181 31.37 -25.32 -16.84
N LEU A 182 30.65 -25.39 -15.72
CA LEU A 182 29.66 -24.37 -15.35
C LEU A 182 30.28 -22.97 -15.22
N GLY A 183 31.52 -22.88 -14.73
CA GLY A 183 32.24 -21.61 -14.62
C GLY A 183 32.47 -20.90 -15.96
N ALA A 184 32.53 -21.62 -17.08
CA ALA A 184 32.75 -21.04 -18.40
C ALA A 184 31.46 -20.47 -19.04
N VAL A 185 30.30 -20.89 -18.53
CA VAL A 185 28.97 -20.52 -19.06
C VAL A 185 28.16 -19.70 -18.05
N MET A 186 28.76 -19.37 -16.91
CA MET A 186 28.13 -18.58 -15.87
C MET A 186 27.95 -17.13 -16.30
N ARG A 187 26.96 -16.49 -15.70
CA ARG A 187 26.71 -15.06 -15.81
C ARG A 187 27.12 -14.37 -14.51
N PRO A 188 27.62 -13.12 -14.59
CA PRO A 188 27.95 -12.34 -13.40
C PRO A 188 26.69 -12.10 -12.56
N ILE A 189 26.85 -12.11 -11.24
CA ILE A 189 25.79 -11.81 -10.29
C ILE A 189 25.90 -10.35 -9.83
N GLN A 190 24.76 -9.68 -9.69
CA GLN A 190 24.69 -8.35 -9.09
C GLN A 190 24.62 -8.48 -7.57
N VAL A 191 25.39 -7.67 -6.86
CA VAL A 191 25.46 -7.71 -5.39
C VAL A 191 24.97 -6.37 -4.84
N VAL A 192 24.12 -6.45 -3.83
CA VAL A 192 23.57 -5.28 -3.10
C VAL A 192 23.89 -5.41 -1.62
N LEU A 193 23.86 -4.29 -0.90
CA LEU A 193 24.08 -4.29 0.55
C LEU A 193 22.82 -4.76 1.29
N ASN A 194 23.03 -5.36 2.47
CA ASN A 194 21.96 -5.92 3.29
C ASN A 194 20.94 -4.87 3.78
N ASN A 195 21.34 -3.59 3.81
CA ASN A 195 20.50 -2.47 4.22
C ASN A 195 19.82 -1.76 3.05
N THR A 196 20.06 -2.20 1.81
CA THR A 196 19.38 -1.64 0.65
C THR A 196 17.91 -2.01 0.74
N ALA A 197 17.05 -1.02 0.54
CA ALA A 197 15.61 -1.23 0.49
C ALA A 197 15.20 -1.80 -0.88
N LEU A 198 14.02 -2.42 -0.93
CA LEU A 198 13.47 -2.87 -2.20
C LEU A 198 13.13 -1.67 -3.11
N PRO A 199 13.29 -1.81 -4.44
CA PRO A 199 12.95 -0.76 -5.40
C PRO A 199 11.45 -0.46 -5.45
#